data_AF-A0A5S9XQR2-F1
#
_entry.id   AF-A0A5S9XQR2-F1
#
_cell.length_a   1.000
_cell.length_b   1.000
_cell.length_c   1.000
_cell.angle_alpha   90.00
_cell.angle_beta   90.00
_cell.angle_gamma   90.00
#
_symmetry.space_group_name_H-M   'P 1'
#
loop_
_entity.id
_entity.type
_entity.pdbx_description
1 polymer ?
#
loop_
_entity_poly.entity_id
_entity_poly.type
_entity_poly.pdbx_seq_one_letter_code
_entity_poly.pdbx_strand_id
1 'polypeptide(L)'
;MVTYPNGDRHCVMAQGQVISACLQQANGLLHADCCYAINDVNRHAETTYGRIALCKCFQEILKDFRFTKLIGMPEKCVIPNAVPCDSM
;
A
#
# COMPACT_ATOMS: atom_id res chain seq x y z
N MET A 1 -3.96 -18.72 4.64
CA MET A 1 -4.81 -17.52 4.61
C MET A 1 -4.33 -16.61 5.72
N VAL A 2 -3.88 -15.40 5.38
CA VAL A 2 -3.42 -14.43 6.37
C VAL A 2 -4.66 -13.72 6.92
N THR A 3 -5.06 -14.06 8.15
CA THR A 3 -6.17 -13.42 8.86
C THR A 3 -5.63 -12.27 9.70
N TYR A 4 -5.97 -11.04 9.33
CA TYR A 4 -5.70 -9.85 10.15
C TYR A 4 -6.73 -9.81 11.29
N PRO A 5 -6.31 -9.57 12.55
CA PRO A 5 -7.15 -9.73 13.73
C PRO A 5 -8.22 -8.64 13.91
N ASN A 6 -8.44 -7.78 12.92
CA ASN A 6 -9.57 -6.87 12.87
C ASN A 6 -9.88 -6.60 11.39
N GLY A 7 -11.15 -6.60 11.00
CA GLY A 7 -11.64 -6.23 9.68
C GLY A 7 -11.44 -4.74 9.36
N ASP A 8 -10.21 -4.26 9.53
CA ASP A 8 -9.82 -2.90 9.25
C ASP A 8 -9.75 -2.76 7.73
N ARG A 9 -10.78 -2.12 7.18
CA ARG A 9 -10.98 -1.91 5.74
C ARG A 9 -9.69 -1.40 5.08
N HIS A 10 -8.88 -0.61 5.80
CA HIS A 10 -7.60 -0.08 5.32
C HIS A 10 -6.56 -1.15 5.00
N CYS A 11 -6.45 -2.22 5.80
CA CYS A 11 -5.55 -3.35 5.52
C CYS A 11 -6.04 -4.18 4.33
N VAL A 12 -7.36 -4.40 4.24
CA VAL A 12 -7.95 -5.11 3.09
C VAL A 12 -7.72 -4.33 1.80
N MET A 13 -7.84 -2.99 1.85
CA MET A 13 -7.57 -2.11 0.71
C MET A 13 -6.07 -2.12 0.34
N ALA A 14 -5.16 -1.99 1.32
CA ALA A 14 -3.72 -2.08 1.09
C ALA A 14 -3.30 -3.44 0.47
N GLN A 15 -3.83 -4.55 0.97
CA GLN A 15 -3.44 -5.88 0.49
C GLN A 15 -4.18 -6.35 -0.75
N GLY A 16 -5.44 -5.96 -0.93
CA GLY A 16 -6.19 -6.32 -2.12
C GLY A 16 -5.70 -5.51 -3.31
N GLN A 17 -5.68 -4.19 -3.16
CA GLN A 17 -5.49 -3.27 -4.28
C GLN A 17 -4.00 -3.02 -4.55
N VAL A 18 -3.21 -2.65 -3.53
CA VAL A 18 -1.81 -2.25 -3.75
C VAL A 18 -0.93 -3.46 -4.07
N ILE A 19 -1.01 -4.53 -3.28
CA ILE A 19 -0.25 -5.77 -3.55
C ILE A 19 -0.58 -6.33 -4.94
N SER A 20 -1.88 -6.46 -5.28
CA SER A 20 -2.26 -7.04 -6.57
C SER A 20 -1.80 -6.18 -7.74
N ALA A 21 -2.05 -4.86 -7.69
CA ALA A 21 -1.67 -3.94 -8.76
C ALA A 21 -0.14 -3.80 -8.89
N CYS A 22 0.58 -3.76 -7.78
CA CYS A 22 2.02 -3.55 -7.79
C CYS A 22 2.85 -4.84 -7.97
N LEU A 23 2.31 -6.03 -7.67
CA LEU A 23 2.97 -7.30 -8.03
C LEU A 23 2.94 -7.59 -9.54
N GLN A 24 1.87 -7.15 -10.22
CA GLN A 24 1.74 -7.30 -11.68
C GLN A 24 2.82 -6.52 -12.46
N GLN A 25 3.57 -5.66 -11.77
CA GLN A 25 4.75 -4.98 -12.30
C GLN A 25 5.83 -5.94 -12.80
N ALA A 26 5.78 -7.24 -12.41
CA ALA A 26 6.65 -8.29 -12.96
C ALA A 26 6.45 -8.56 -14.47
N ASN A 27 5.32 -8.15 -15.05
CA ASN A 27 4.99 -8.41 -16.46
C ASN A 27 5.07 -7.16 -17.37
N GLY A 28 5.64 -6.05 -16.90
CA GLY A 28 5.79 -4.84 -17.74
C GLY A 28 4.50 -4.03 -17.93
N LEU A 29 3.41 -4.37 -17.25
CA LEU A 29 2.24 -3.50 -17.10
C LEU A 29 2.61 -2.40 -16.10
N LEU A 30 2.82 -1.23 -16.68
CA LEU A 30 3.55 -0.11 -16.14
C LEU A 30 2.90 0.45 -14.87
N HIS A 31 3.73 0.75 -13.87
CA HIS A 31 3.71 1.85 -12.89
C HIS A 31 2.37 2.57 -12.56
N ALA A 32 1.57 2.93 -13.56
CA ALA A 32 0.30 3.64 -13.44
C ALA A 32 -0.75 2.91 -12.57
N ASP A 33 -0.95 1.60 -12.72
CA ASP A 33 -1.97 0.87 -11.93
C ASP A 33 -1.57 0.76 -10.44
N CYS A 34 -0.28 0.57 -10.18
CA CYS A 34 0.27 0.58 -8.84
C CYS A 34 0.15 1.96 -8.19
N CYS A 35 0.53 3.03 -8.91
CA CYS A 35 0.37 4.40 -8.42
C CYS A 35 -1.10 4.77 -8.20
N TYR A 36 -2.00 4.33 -9.09
CA TYR A 36 -3.44 4.55 -8.93
C TYR A 36 -3.97 3.86 -7.68
N ALA A 37 -3.61 2.59 -7.46
CA ALA A 37 -4.01 1.86 -6.26
C ALA A 37 -3.47 2.51 -4.99
N ILE A 38 -2.19 2.91 -4.96
CA ILE A 38 -1.62 3.62 -3.79
C ILE A 38 -2.37 4.93 -3.54
N ASN A 39 -2.65 5.70 -4.59
CA ASN A 39 -3.37 6.97 -4.46
C ASN A 39 -4.82 6.76 -3.99
N ASP A 40 -5.51 5.75 -4.52
CA ASP A 40 -6.88 5.40 -4.13
C ASP A 40 -6.95 5.04 -2.65
N VAL A 41 -6.07 4.15 -2.18
CA VAL A 41 -6.03 3.75 -0.77
C VAL A 41 -5.61 4.93 0.12
N ASN A 42 -4.69 5.78 -0.35
CA ASN A 42 -4.30 6.99 0.37
C ASN A 42 -5.46 7.98 0.57
N ARG A 43 -6.35 8.13 -0.44
CA ARG A 43 -7.56 8.96 -0.33
C ARG A 43 -8.56 8.43 0.70
N HIS A 44 -8.55 7.13 0.98
CA HIS A 44 -9.40 6.55 2.03
C HIS A 44 -8.85 6.78 3.44
N ALA A 45 -7.58 7.18 3.58
CA ALA A 45 -6.93 7.47 4.84
C ALA A 45 -7.01 8.98 5.19
N GLU A 46 -8.23 9.52 5.27
CA GLU A 46 -8.47 10.95 5.55
C GLU A 46 -8.20 11.35 7.01
N THR A 47 -8.29 10.38 7.94
CA THR A 47 -8.10 10.63 9.37
C THR A 47 -6.72 10.18 9.84
N THR A 48 -6.18 10.84 10.87
CA THR A 48 -4.91 10.42 11.51
C THR A 48 -4.93 8.95 11.92
N TYR A 49 -6.06 8.47 12.44
CA TYR A 49 -6.25 7.07 12.77
C TYR A 49 -6.17 6.16 11.54
N GLY A 50 -6.89 6.49 10.46
CA GLY A 50 -6.84 5.73 9.20
C GLY A 50 -5.45 5.70 8.59
N ARG A 51 -4.69 6.80 8.67
CA ARG A 51 -3.30 6.87 8.20
C ARG A 51 -2.36 5.97 9.02
N ILE A 52 -2.52 5.94 10.35
CA ILE A 52 -1.74 5.05 11.22
C ILE A 52 -2.10 3.58 10.96
N ALA A 53 -3.39 3.27 10.82
CA ALA A 53 -3.84 1.91 10.51
C ALA A 53 -3.26 1.44 9.17
N LEU A 54 -3.40 2.26 8.12
CA LEU A 54 -2.87 1.96 6.79
C LEU A 54 -1.34 1.80 6.78
N CYS A 55 -0.61 2.64 7.53
CA CYS A 55 0.84 2.51 7.69
C CYS A 55 1.23 1.15 8.30
N LYS A 56 0.57 0.73 9.39
CA LYS A 56 0.79 -0.59 10.00
C LYS A 56 0.50 -1.73 9.02
N CYS A 57 -0.54 -1.59 8.19
CA CYS A 57 -0.84 -2.57 7.16
C CYS A 57 0.31 -2.69 6.15
N PHE A 58 0.84 -1.56 5.64
CA PHE A 58 1.99 -1.59 4.73
C PHE A 58 3.23 -2.20 5.39
N GLN A 59 3.51 -1.90 6.65
CA GLN A 59 4.62 -2.51 7.38
C GLN A 59 4.53 -4.03 7.44
N GLU A 60 3.34 -4.59 7.71
CA GLU A 60 3.13 -6.04 7.70
C GLU A 60 3.32 -6.65 6.30
N ILE A 61 2.91 -5.94 5.25
CA ILE A 61 3.11 -6.37 3.85
C ILE A 61 4.59 -6.38 3.49
N LEU A 62 5.33 -5.35 3.89
CA LEU A 62 6.76 -5.22 3.60
C LEU A 62 7.66 -6.22 4.32
N LYS A 63 7.18 -6.87 5.39
CA LYS A 63 7.89 -8.00 5.98
C LYS A 63 8.14 -9.11 4.95
N ASP A 64 7.32 -9.20 3.92
CA ASP A 64 7.55 -10.07 2.79
C ASP A 64 8.44 -9.37 1.75
N PHE A 65 9.64 -9.94 1.56
CA PHE A 65 10.70 -9.41 0.71
C PHE A 65 10.26 -9.12 -0.73
N ARG A 66 9.21 -9.80 -1.22
CA ARG A 66 8.65 -9.60 -2.56
C ARG A 66 8.08 -8.19 -2.75
N PHE A 67 7.74 -7.52 -1.65
CA PHE A 67 7.10 -6.19 -1.64
C PHE A 67 8.02 -5.05 -1.24
N THR A 68 9.29 -5.32 -0.93
CA THR A 68 10.28 -4.28 -0.62
C THR A 68 10.44 -3.24 -1.72
N LYS A 69 10.09 -3.59 -2.97
CA LYS A 69 10.05 -2.66 -4.11
C LYS A 69 8.97 -1.57 -3.99
N LEU A 70 8.00 -1.72 -3.08
CA LEU A 70 6.98 -0.72 -2.78
C LEU A 70 7.48 0.40 -1.86
N ILE A 71 8.63 0.22 -1.21
CA ILE A 71 9.29 1.27 -0.41
C ILE A 71 9.65 2.44 -1.33
N GLY A 72 9.25 3.65 -0.94
CA GLY A 72 9.43 4.87 -1.74
C GLY A 72 8.62 4.90 -3.05
N MET A 73 7.70 3.95 -3.28
CA MET A 73 6.82 3.98 -4.45
C MET A 73 5.87 5.18 -4.44
N PRO A 74 5.29 5.61 -3.31
CA PRO A 74 4.44 6.80 -3.30
C PRO A 74 5.15 8.08 -3.76
N GLU A 75 6.45 8.21 -3.46
CA GLU A 75 7.29 9.33 -3.93
C GLU A 75 7.51 9.26 -5.44
N LYS A 76 7.80 8.07 -5.99
CA LYS A 76 7.93 7.85 -7.44
C LYS A 76 6.62 8.13 -8.18
N CYS A 77 5.48 7.88 -7.53
CA CYS A 77 4.15 8.16 -8.04
C CYS A 77 3.72 9.62 -7.87
N VAL A 78 4.53 10.48 -7.22
CA VAL A 78 4.23 11.89 -6.95
C VAL A 78 2.90 12.06 -6.20
N ILE A 79 2.60 11.16 -5.25
CA ILE A 79 1.35 11.18 -4.48
C ILE A 79 1.52 12.13 -3.29
N PRO A 80 0.80 13.27 -3.25
CA PRO A 80 0.94 14.21 -2.15
C PRO A 80 0.38 13.61 -0.86
N ASN A 81 1.09 13.83 0.25
CA ASN A 81 0.69 13.33 1.57
C ASN A 81 0.41 11.83 1.59
N ALA A 82 1.14 11.03 0.80
CA ALA A 82 1.02 9.59 0.85
C ALA A 82 1.29 9.06 2.26
N VAL A 83 0.49 8.08 2.70
CA VAL A 83 0.85 7.28 3.87
C VAL A 83 2.14 6.53 3.52
N PRO A 84 3.25 6.78 4.23
CA PRO A 84 4.52 6.17 3.91
C PRO A 84 4.37 4.65 4.04
N CYS A 85 4.80 3.96 3.00
CA CYS A 85 4.84 2.51 2.98
C CYS A 85 6.18 2.03 3.54
N ASP A 86 6.74 2.68 4.56
CA ASP A 86 8.11 2.42 4.99
C ASP A 86 8.11 1.69 6.35
N SER A 87 9.02 0.73 6.51
CA SER A 87 9.32 0.17 7.83
C SER A 87 10.18 1.19 8.59
N MET A 88 9.60 1.88 9.57
CA MET A 88 10.41 2.56 10.60
C MET A 88 11.20 1.54 11.40
#